data_AF-A0AAW5BSQ6-F1
#
_entry.id   AF-A0AAW5BSQ6-F1
#
_cell.length_a   1.000
_cell.length_b   1.000
_cell.length_c   1.000
_cell.angle_alpha   90.00
_cell.angle_beta   90.00
_cell.angle_gamma   90.00
#
_symmetry.space_group_name_H-M   'P 1'
#
loop_
_entity.id
_entity.type
_entity.pdbx_description
1 polymer ?
#
loop_
_entity_poly.entity_id
_entity_poly.type
_entity_poly.pdbx_seq_one_letter_code
_entity_poly.pdbx_strand_id
1 'polypeptide(L)' 'MAVQPVYYELYDYDKHVGRYGSSELMLMLDIHHRQLITYYLNSGHRYMGRYLIEKDGNPVDDKETQKLEDKVNV' A
#
# COMPACT_ATOMS: atom_id res chain seq x y z
N MET A 1 12.90 2.48 -19.22
CA MET A 1 11.70 3.10 -18.62
C MET A 1 11.61 2.60 -17.20
N ALA A 2 11.94 3.43 -16.21
CA ALA A 2 11.81 3.03 -14.80
C ALA A 2 10.32 3.10 -14.42
N VAL A 3 9.70 1.95 -14.19
CA VAL A 3 8.36 1.90 -13.59
C VAL A 3 8.53 2.30 -12.12
N GLN A 4 8.00 3.46 -11.74
CA GLN A 4 7.99 3.84 -10.33
C GLN A 4 7.09 2.86 -9.57
N PRO A 5 7.55 2.30 -8.44
CA PRO A 5 6.72 1.44 -7.62
C PRO A 5 5.51 2.22 -7.10
N VAL A 6 4.32 1.65 -7.26
CA VAL A 6 3.06 2.22 -6.75
C VAL A 6 2.78 1.60 -5.39
N TYR A 7 2.66 2.47 -4.39
CA TYR A 7 2.31 2.12 -3.03
C TYR A 7 0.92 2.65 -2.66
N TYR A 8 0.34 2.00 -1.66
CA TYR A 8 -0.98 2.32 -1.12
C TYR A 8 -0.90 2.34 0.40
N GLU A 9 -1.64 3.27 1.01
CA GLU A 9 -1.86 3.30 2.45
C GLU A 9 -3.01 2.35 2.79
N LEU A 10 -2.82 1.50 3.80
CA LEU A 10 -3.82 0.58 4.32
C LEU A 10 -4.29 1.04 5.69
N TYR A 11 -5.60 1.14 5.87
CA TYR A 11 -6.21 1.42 7.16
C TYR A 11 -7.10 0.26 7.58
N ASP A 12 -7.00 -0.11 8.86
CA ASP A 12 -7.88 -1.05 9.54
C ASP A 12 -8.90 -0.24 10.33
N TYR A 13 -10.14 -0.21 9.84
CA TYR A 13 -11.11 0.80 10.20
C TYR A 13 -10.57 2.23 9.96
N ASP A 14 -10.23 2.93 11.04
CA ASP A 14 -9.73 4.31 11.03
C ASP A 14 -8.28 4.38 11.54
N LYS A 15 -7.65 3.22 11.72
CA LYS A 15 -6.26 3.11 12.16
C LYS A 15 -5.35 2.84 10.97
N HIS A 16 -4.37 3.71 10.78
CA HIS A 16 -3.32 3.48 9.79
C HIS A 16 -2.50 2.23 10.16
N VAL A 17 -2.43 1.26 9.25
CA VAL A 17 -1.67 0.01 9.42
C VAL A 17 -0.28 0.16 8.83
N GLY A 18 -0.18 0.76 7.64
CA GLY A 18 1.08 0.98 6.95
C GLY A 18 0.92 1.10 5.44
N ARG A 19 2.08 1.21 4.79
CA ARG A 19 2.22 1.39 3.35
C ARG A 19 2.64 0.10 2.68
N TYR A 20 1.93 -0.30 1.63
CA TYR A 20 2.12 -1.59 0.98
C TYR A 20 2.09 -1.46 -0.55
N GLY A 21 2.86 -2.29 -1.23
CA GLY A 21 2.74 -2.47 -2.67
C GLY A 21 1.47 -3.24 -3.07
N SER A 22 1.19 -3.29 -4.38
CA SER A 22 0.03 -4.02 -4.90
C SER A 22 0.06 -5.50 -4.50
N SER A 23 1.21 -6.15 -4.65
CA SER A 23 1.38 -7.59 -4.35
C SER A 23 1.27 -7.88 -2.85
N GLU A 24 1.79 -7.00 -2.00
CA GLU A 24 1.71 -7.16 -0.54
C GLU A 24 0.27 -7.03 -0.05
N LEU A 25 -0.49 -6.05 -0.55
CA LEU A 25 -1.92 -5.94 -0.28
C LEU A 25 -2.70 -7.17 -0.76
N MET A 26 -2.36 -7.69 -1.94
CA MET A 26 -2.98 -8.91 -2.47
C MET A 26 -2.78 -10.10 -1.54
N LEU A 27 -1.57 -10.25 -0.99
CA LEU A 27 -1.26 -11.31 -0.03
C LEU A 27 -1.94 -11.08 1.34
N MET A 28 -1.89 -9.86 1.87
CA MET A 28 -2.42 -9.55 3.21
C MET A 28 -3.95 -9.63 3.27
N LEU A 29 -4.63 -9.23 2.21
CA LEU A 29 -6.10 -9.13 2.16
C LEU A 29 -6.75 -10.31 1.43
N ASP A 30 -5.96 -11.32 1.06
CA ASP A 30 -6.37 -12.44 0.20
C ASP A 30 -7.10 -11.97 -1.08
N ILE A 31 -6.56 -10.92 -1.71
CA ILE A 31 -7.11 -10.37 -2.95
C ILE A 31 -6.43 -11.05 -4.14
N HIS A 32 -7.21 -11.80 -4.90
CA HIS A 32 -6.72 -12.57 -6.06
C HIS A 32 -6.58 -11.71 -7.33
N HIS A 33 -7.23 -10.56 -7.40
CA HIS A 33 -7.27 -9.71 -8.60
C HIS A 33 -6.89 -8.25 -8.30
N ARG A 34 -5.82 -7.76 -8.94
CA ARG A 34 -5.36 -6.37 -8.79
C ARG A 34 -6.42 -5.32 -9.13
N GLN A 35 -7.34 -5.62 -10.04
CA GLN A 35 -8.45 -4.71 -10.37
C GLN A 35 -9.35 -4.41 -9.17
N LEU A 36 -9.43 -5.34 -8.20
CA LEU A 36 -10.19 -5.16 -6.98
C LEU A 36 -9.59 -4.05 -6.11
N ILE A 37 -8.26 -3.98 -6.02
CA ILE A 37 -7.54 -2.90 -5.32
C ILE A 37 -7.91 -1.55 -5.93
N THR A 38 -7.84 -1.43 -7.26
CA THR A 38 -8.23 -0.20 -7.97
C THR A 38 -9.69 0.18 -7.76
N TYR A 39 -10.59 -0.80 -7.68
CA TYR A 39 -12.00 -0.56 -7.42
C TYR A 39 -12.24 0.03 -6.02
N TYR A 40 -11.65 -0.57 -4.98
CA TYR A 40 -11.80 -0.06 -3.60
C TYR A 40 -11.10 1.28 -3.40
N LEU A 41 -9.95 1.47 -4.05
CA LEU A 41 -9.26 2.75 -4.12
C LEU A 41 -10.13 3.87 -4.68
N ASN A 42 -10.78 3.63 -5.83
CA ASN A 42 -11.57 4.65 -6.51
C ASN A 42 -12.95 4.88 -5.88
N SER A 43 -13.53 3.85 -5.26
CA SER A 43 -14.85 3.94 -4.62
C SER A 43 -14.79 4.55 -3.23
N GLY A 44 -13.64 4.54 -2.56
CA GLY A 44 -13.51 4.92 -1.15
C GLY A 44 -14.24 3.96 -0.19
N HIS A 45 -14.70 2.81 -0.69
CA HIS A 45 -15.35 1.78 0.12
C HIS A 45 -14.32 0.93 0.85
N ARG A 46 -14.70 0.43 2.03
CA ARG A 46 -13.88 -0.50 2.80
C ARG A 46 -14.01 -1.93 2.24
N TYR A 47 -12.88 -2.55 1.91
CA TYR A 47 -12.82 -3.99 1.63
C TYR A 47 -13.21 -4.78 2.88
N MET A 48 -14.09 -5.77 2.70
CA MET A 48 -14.73 -6.52 3.81
C MET A 48 -15.41 -5.64 4.87
N GLY A 49 -15.75 -4.38 4.54
CA GLY A 49 -16.29 -3.41 5.50
C GLY A 49 -15.29 -2.94 6.57
N ARG A 50 -14.02 -3.34 6.46
CA ARG A 50 -12.98 -3.11 7.48
C ARG A 50 -11.78 -2.35 6.93
N TYR A 51 -11.24 -2.77 5.80
CA TYR A 51 -9.97 -2.27 5.28
C TYR A 51 -10.17 -1.16 4.26
N LEU A 52 -9.65 0.04 4.50
CA LEU A 52 -9.62 1.12 3.52
C LEU A 52 -8.26 1.14 2.81
N ILE A 53 -8.30 1.26 1.48
CA ILE A 53 -7.11 1.35 0.63
C ILE A 53 -7.09 2.75 0.02
N GLU A 54 -6.04 3.52 0.30
CA GLU A 54 -5.85 4.85 -0.27
C GLU A 54 -4.59 4.92 -1.11
N LYS A 55 -4.60 5.79 -2.13
CA LYS A 55 -3.42 5.99 -2.97
C LYS A 55 -2.50 6.91 -2.21
N ASP A 56 -1.26 6.48 -2.00
CA ASP A 56 -0.27 7.40 -1.45
C ASP A 56 -0.13 8.60 -2.40
N GLY A 57 -0.53 9.77 -1.90
CA GLY A 57 -0.59 11.02 -2.67
C GLY A 57 0.79 11.55 -3.03
N ASN A 58 1.84 10.98 -2.45
CA ASN A 58 3.21 11.34 -2.74
C ASN A 58 3.78 10.40 -3.82
N PRO A 59 4.22 10.93 -4.98
CA PRO A 59 5.21 10.18 -5.76
C PRO A 59 6.38 9.94 -4.81
N VAL A 60 6.82 8.68 -4.72
CA VAL A 60 7.92 8.28 -3.86
C VAL A 60 9.14 9.13 -4.23
N ASP A 61 9.41 10.18 -3.45
CA ASP A 61 10.74 10.75 -3.45
C ASP A 61 11.62 9.67 -2.84
N ASP A 62 12.55 9.16 -3.63
CA ASP A 62 13.43 8.01 -3.42
C ASP A 62 14.29 8.08 -2.12
N LYS A 63 14.02 9.02 -1.22
CA LYS A 63 14.86 9.36 -0.07
C LYS A 63 14.52 8.64 1.24
N GLU A 64 13.40 7.92 1.35
CA GLU A 64 13.04 7.23 2.60
C GLU A 64 13.32 5.71 2.61
N THR A 65 13.81 5.13 1.51
CA THR A 65 14.23 3.71 1.48
C THR A 65 15.65 3.47 2.01
N GLN A 66 16.46 4.52 2.25
CA GLN A 66 17.85 4.35 2.72
C GLN A 66 17.97 4.13 4.24
N LYS A 67 16.89 4.23 5.03
CA LYS A 67 16.98 4.18 6.51
C LYS A 67 16.76 2.80 7.14
N LEU A 68 16.32 1.80 6.38
CA LEU A 68 16.18 0.43 6.90
C LEU A 68 17.43 -0.46 6.66
N GLU A 69 18.32 -0.09 5.73
CA GLU A 69 19.54 -0.86 5.46
C GLU A 69 20.67 -0.62 6.47
N ASP A 70 20.67 0.51 7.19
CA ASP A 70 21.72 0.86 8.17
C ASP A 70 21.58 0.10 9.51
N LYS A 71 20.46 -0.58 9.76
CA LYS A 71 20.20 -1.27 11.04
C LYS A 71 20.54 -2.76 11.06
N VAL A 72 20.98 -3.33 9.93
CA VAL A 72 21.35 -4.75 9.80
C VAL A 72 22.88 -4.94 9.71
N ASN A 73 23.67 -3.92 10.05
CA ASN A 73 25.13 -4.03 10.10
C ASN A 73 25.78 -3.40 11.34
N VAL A 74 25.13 -3.52 12.50
CA VAL A 74 25.78 -3.29 13.81
C VAL A 74 26.08 -4.60 14.52
#